data_AF-A0A534K9X3-F1
#
_entry.id   AF-A0A534K9X3-F1
#
_cell.length_a   1.000
_cell.length_b   1.000
_cell.length_c   1.000
_cell.angle_alpha   90.00
_cell.angle_beta   90.00
_cell.angle_gamma   90.00
#
_symmetry.space_group_name_H-M   'P 1'
#
loop_
_entity.id
_entity.type
_entity.pdbx_description
1 polymer ?
#
loop_
_entity_poly.entity_id
_entity_poly.type
_entity_poly.pdbx_seq_one_letter_code
_entity_poly.pdbx_strand_id
1 'polypeptide(L)' 'MALPSLDPVIHQATRLRIMALLFRNRAAAFTWARDTLGLTDGNLDTHSKRL' A
#
# COMPACT_ATOMS: atom_id res chain seq x y z
N MET A 1 -17.24 -23.98 -9.53
CA MET A 1 -15.94 -23.78 -8.86
C MET A 1 -15.97 -22.39 -8.23
N ALA A 2 -15.75 -22.25 -6.93
CA ALA A 2 -15.71 -20.93 -6.28
C ALA A 2 -14.36 -20.25 -6.55
N LEU A 3 -14.37 -18.94 -6.79
CA LEU A 3 -13.14 -18.16 -6.90
C LEU A 3 -12.46 -18.08 -5.52
N PRO A 4 -11.13 -18.18 -5.45
CA PRO A 4 -10.40 -18.00 -4.19
C PRO A 4 -10.64 -16.59 -3.63
N SER A 5 -10.78 -16.48 -2.31
CA SER A 5 -10.90 -15.19 -1.64
C SER A 5 -9.61 -14.38 -1.80
N LEU A 6 -9.74 -13.10 -2.11
CA LEU A 6 -8.60 -12.20 -2.16
C LEU A 6 -8.03 -12.00 -0.75
N ASP A 7 -6.70 -11.87 -0.66
CA ASP A 7 -6.01 -11.61 0.60
C ASP A 7 -6.53 -10.29 1.21
N PRO A 8 -7.07 -10.30 2.45
CA PRO A 8 -7.73 -9.17 3.07
C PRO A 8 -6.78 -7.98 3.33
N VAL A 9 -5.47 -8.22 3.40
CA VAL A 9 -4.44 -7.20 3.55
C VAL A 9 -4.11 -6.61 2.19
N ILE A 10 -3.68 -7.39 1.19
CA ILE A 10 -3.15 -6.75 -0.04
C ILE A 10 -4.22 -6.33 -1.05
N HIS A 11 -5.44 -6.88 -1.01
CA HIS A 11 -6.45 -6.59 -2.05
C HIS A 11 -6.97 -5.14 -2.06
N GLN A 12 -6.81 -4.41 -0.96
CA GLN A 12 -7.25 -3.03 -0.91
C GLN A 12 -6.30 -2.17 -1.75
N ALA A 13 -6.87 -1.39 -2.67
CA ALA A 13 -6.12 -0.66 -3.71
C ALA A 13 -4.94 0.16 -3.17
N THR A 14 -5.10 0.86 -2.03
CA THR A 14 -4.01 1.66 -1.44
C THR A 14 -2.87 0.79 -0.94
N ARG A 15 -3.18 -0.30 -0.23
CA ARG A 15 -2.17 -1.25 0.27
C ARG A 15 -1.42 -1.94 -0.87
N LEU A 16 -2.12 -2.31 -1.95
CA LEU A 16 -1.47 -2.85 -3.16
C LEU A 16 -0.52 -1.83 -3.80
N ARG A 17 -0.92 -0.56 -3.89
CA ARG A 17 -0.08 0.51 -4.46
C ARG A 17 1.16 0.78 -3.60
N ILE A 18 1.02 0.79 -2.27
CA ILE A 18 2.16 0.91 -1.35
C ILE A 18 3.11 -0.28 -1.54
N MET A 19 2.58 -1.51 -1.57
CA MET A 19 3.37 -2.72 -1.78
C MET A 19 4.08 -2.73 -3.15
N ALA A 20 3.42 -2.31 -4.22
CA ALA A 20 4.04 -2.21 -5.54
C ALA A 20 5.19 -1.19 -5.56
N LEU A 21 5.01 -0.04 -4.90
CA LEU A 21 6.06 0.98 -4.76
C LEU A 21 7.26 0.45 -3.98
N LEU A 22 7.02 -0.24 -2.85
CA LEU A 22 8.08 -0.85 -2.04
C LEU A 22 8.74 -2.05 -2.74
N PHE A 23 7.99 -2.85 -3.48
CA PHE A 23 8.54 -3.96 -4.26
C PHE A 23 9.59 -3.46 -5.27
N ARG A 24 9.30 -2.34 -5.95
CA ARG A 24 10.20 -1.74 -6.93
C ARG A 24 11.41 -1.06 -6.30
N ASN A 25 11.25 -0.40 -5.14
CA ASN A 25 12.27 0.48 -4.56
C ASN A 25 12.98 -0.10 -3.32
N ARG A 26 12.50 -1.23 -2.78
CA ARG A 26 12.90 -1.89 -1.52
C ARG A 26 12.65 -1.09 -0.24
N ALA A 27 12.79 0.23 -0.30
CA ALA A 27 12.46 1.18 0.74
C ALA A 27 12.03 2.51 0.12
N ALA A 28 11.35 3.34 0.91
CA ALA A 28 10.86 4.65 0.48
C ALA A 28 10.82 5.60 1.68
N ALA A 29 11.22 6.85 1.49
CA ALA A 29 10.94 7.89 2.48
C ALA A 29 9.43 8.14 2.55
N PHE A 30 8.91 8.37 3.76
CA PHE A 30 7.46 8.49 4.00
C PHE A 30 6.82 9.60 3.14
N THR A 31 7.40 10.81 3.16
CA THR A 31 6.89 11.94 2.37
C THR A 31 6.97 11.67 0.87
N TRP A 32 8.04 11.03 0.40
CA TRP A 32 8.15 10.64 -1.01
C TRP A 32 7.09 9.62 -1.42
N ALA A 33 6.83 8.60 -0.60
CA ALA A 33 5.78 7.62 -0.88
C ALA A 33 4.39 8.27 -0.89
N ARG A 34 4.12 9.16 0.07
CA ARG A 34 2.87 9.94 0.14
C ARG A 34 2.64 10.75 -1.13
N ASP A 35 3.64 11.55 -1.52
CA ASP A 35 3.54 12.44 -2.67
C ASP A 35 3.44 11.64 -3.97
N THR A 36 4.21 10.55 -4.10
CA THR A 36 4.18 9.65 -5.26
C THR A 36 2.83 8.95 -5.42
N LEU A 37 2.18 8.60 -4.33
CA LEU A 37 0.91 7.88 -4.34
C LEU A 37 -0.31 8.81 -4.26
N GLY A 38 -0.11 10.12 -4.07
CA GLY A 38 -1.20 11.09 -3.91
C GLY A 38 -2.06 10.80 -2.68
N LEU A 39 -1.42 10.42 -1.57
CA LEU A 39 -2.10 10.11 -0.30
C LEU A 39 -1.94 11.25 0.70
N THR A 40 -2.73 11.23 1.77
CA THR A 40 -2.49 12.07 2.95
C THR A 40 -1.60 11.32 3.94
N ASP A 41 -0.97 12.04 4.88
CA ASP A 41 -0.17 11.45 5.95
C ASP A 41 -0.97 10.39 6.73
N GLY A 42 -2.21 10.72 7.13
CA GLY A 42 -3.07 9.81 7.88
C GLY A 42 -3.49 8.57 7.08
N ASN A 43 -3.71 8.71 5.77
CA ASN A 43 -4.04 7.58 4.91
C ASN A 43 -2.83 6.63 4.78
N LEU A 44 -1.63 7.17 4.54
CA LEU A 44 -0.41 6.38 4.41
C LEU A 44 -0.02 5.70 5.74
N ASP A 45 -0.12 6.39 6.88
CA ASP A 45 0.15 5.83 8.21
C ASP A 45 -0.79 4.66 8.53
N THR A 46 -2.10 4.87 8.36
CA THR A 46 -3.13 3.85 8.66
C THR A 46 -2.93 2.59 7.80
N HIS A 47 -2.62 2.76 6.51
CA HIS A 47 -2.42 1.62 5.63
C HIS A 47 -1.08 0.92 5.87
N SER A 48 0.00 1.66 6.14
CA SER A 48 1.34 1.07 6.37
C SER A 48 1.41 0.25 7.66
N LYS A 49 0.68 0.63 8.71
CA LYS A 49 0.57 -0.17 9.95
C LYS A 49 -0.20 -1.48 9.80
N ARG A 50 -0.98 -1.60 8.73
CA ARG A 50 -1.82 -2.77 8.44
C ARG A 50 -1.22 -3.70 7.38
N LEU A 51 -0.15 -3.25 6.73
CA LEU A 51 0.67 -4.06 5.84
C LEU A 51 1.61 -4.93 6.67
#